data_AF-A0AA88RJL3-F1
#
_entry.id   AF-A0AA88RJL3-F1
#
_cell.length_a   1.000
_cell.length_b   1.000
_cell.length_c   1.000
_cell.angle_alpha   90.00
_cell.angle_beta   90.00
_cell.angle_gamma   90.00
#
_symmetry.space_group_name_H-M   'P 1'
#
loop_
_entity.id
_entity.type
_entity.pdbx_description
1 polymer ?
#
loop_
_entity_poly.entity_id
_entity_poly.type
_entity_poly.pdbx_seq_one_letter_code
_entity_poly.pdbx_strand_id
1 'polypeptide(L)'
;MPRSPTAVAALLLLLTIFAGHLPTSSSQDTTAFSNWNATFSCGPIQNITYPFTGGARPSYCGLPDFHLTCDGDNYPELTANSLTYGVLTIDQTRQSLTLVRLDLYGCTTPPARGNSTTPPSTRPSSATAARIRS
;
A
#
# COMPACT_ATOMS: atom_id res chain seq x y z
N MET A 1 -49.86 -37.45 -12.77
CA MET A 1 -49.80 -37.44 -14.25
C MET A 1 -50.54 -36.19 -14.74
N PRO A 2 -49.84 -35.11 -15.14
CA PRO A 2 -50.51 -33.94 -15.69
C PRO A 2 -51.15 -34.32 -17.05
N ARG A 3 -52.47 -34.15 -17.16
CA ARG A 3 -53.31 -34.57 -18.30
C ARG A 3 -53.73 -33.40 -19.21
N SER A 4 -52.91 -32.36 -19.33
CA SER A 4 -53.17 -31.32 -20.34
C SER A 4 -51.87 -30.66 -20.82
N PRO A 5 -51.72 -30.42 -22.13
CA PRO A 5 -50.53 -29.78 -22.69
C PRO A 5 -50.33 -28.35 -22.15
N THR A 6 -51.43 -27.70 -21.75
CA THR A 6 -51.43 -26.36 -21.13
C THR A 6 -50.83 -26.35 -19.73
N ALA A 7 -51.08 -27.39 -18.92
CA ALA A 7 -50.51 -27.50 -17.58
C ALA A 7 -48.99 -27.76 -17.62
N VAL A 8 -48.53 -28.50 -18.64
CA VAL A 8 -47.09 -28.73 -18.86
C VAL A 8 -46.39 -27.43 -19.28
N ALA A 9 -46.99 -26.67 -20.20
CA ALA A 9 -46.44 -25.38 -20.64
C ALA A 9 -46.38 -24.36 -19.49
N ALA A 10 -47.44 -24.27 -18.67
CA ALA A 10 -47.47 -23.37 -17.51
C ALA A 10 -46.40 -23.73 -16.46
N LEU A 11 -46.18 -25.03 -16.22
CA LEU A 11 -45.16 -25.51 -15.28
C LEU A 11 -43.74 -25.16 -15.76
N LEU A 12 -43.47 -25.32 -17.06
CA LEU A 12 -42.18 -24.94 -17.67
C LEU A 12 -41.91 -23.44 -17.54
N LEU A 13 -42.93 -22.61 -17.76
CA LEU A 13 -42.81 -21.15 -17.66
C LEU A 13 -42.51 -20.70 -16.23
N LEU A 14 -43.15 -21.32 -15.24
CA LEU A 14 -42.90 -21.05 -13.81
C LEU A 14 -41.48 -21.45 -13.41
N LEU A 15 -40.96 -22.59 -13.89
CA LEU A 15 -39.59 -23.04 -13.61
C LEU A 15 -38.53 -22.10 -14.20
N THR A 16 -38.76 -21.56 -15.40
CA THR A 16 -37.83 -20.59 -16.01
C THR A 16 -37.80 -19.25 -15.27
N ILE A 17 -38.95 -18.81 -14.76
CA ILE A 17 -39.03 -17.63 -13.90
C ILE A 17 -38.26 -17.92 -12.61
N PHE A 18 -38.45 -19.11 -12.01
CA PHE A 18 -37.76 -19.54 -10.78
C PHE A 18 -36.24 -19.65 -10.89
N ALA A 19 -35.75 -20.16 -12.01
CA ALA A 19 -34.33 -20.23 -12.29
C ALA A 19 -33.69 -18.86 -12.58
N GLY A 20 -34.47 -17.90 -13.11
CA GLY A 20 -34.01 -16.55 -13.49
C GLY A 20 -33.81 -15.58 -12.31
N HIS A 21 -34.24 -15.96 -11.10
CA HIS A 21 -34.05 -15.15 -9.88
C HIS A 21 -33.15 -15.79 -8.84
N LEU A 22 -32.30 -16.73 -9.24
CA LEU A 22 -31.09 -16.96 -8.46
C LEU A 22 -30.26 -15.68 -8.58
N PRO A 23 -30.03 -14.91 -7.50
CA PRO A 23 -29.01 -13.89 -7.54
C PRO A 23 -27.72 -14.64 -7.84
N THR A 24 -27.23 -14.50 -9.07
CA THR A 24 -25.88 -14.87 -9.42
C THR A 24 -25.00 -14.00 -8.55
N SER A 25 -24.59 -14.53 -7.40
CA SER A 25 -23.51 -13.97 -6.60
C SER A 25 -22.28 -14.07 -7.48
N SER A 26 -22.06 -13.07 -8.32
CA SER A 26 -20.78 -12.94 -8.99
C SER A 26 -19.79 -12.56 -7.90
N SER A 27 -19.04 -13.54 -7.39
CA SER A 27 -17.78 -13.27 -6.70
C SER A 27 -16.77 -12.77 -7.75
N GLN A 28 -17.06 -11.64 -8.38
CA GLN A 28 -16.05 -10.85 -9.07
C GLN A 28 -15.30 -10.12 -7.98
N ASP A 29 -14.17 -10.69 -7.55
CA ASP A 29 -12.97 -9.97 -7.14
C ASP A 29 -11.89 -10.96 -6.70
N THR A 30 -11.60 -11.97 -7.54
CA THR A 30 -10.45 -12.87 -7.31
C THR A 30 -9.10 -12.17 -7.46
N THR A 31 -9.08 -10.94 -8.01
CA THR A 31 -7.90 -10.09 -8.15
C THR A 31 -7.50 -9.41 -6.83
N ALA A 32 -8.43 -9.22 -5.89
CA ALA A 32 -8.14 -8.62 -4.59
C ALA A 32 -7.39 -9.59 -3.66
N PHE A 33 -7.70 -10.89 -3.71
CA PHE A 33 -7.22 -11.85 -2.70
C PHE A 33 -5.77 -12.32 -2.86
N SER A 34 -5.10 -12.08 -3.98
CA SER A 34 -3.81 -12.74 -4.29
C SER A 34 -2.59 -11.82 -4.30
N ASN A 35 -2.71 -10.55 -3.91
CA ASN A 35 -1.58 -9.60 -3.93
C ASN A 35 -0.79 -9.53 -2.60
N TRP A 36 -0.84 -10.59 -1.80
CA TRP A 36 -0.12 -10.67 -0.52
C TRP A 36 1.40 -10.80 -0.67
N ASN A 37 1.89 -11.20 -1.84
CA ASN A 37 3.32 -11.20 -2.16
C ASN A 37 3.62 -10.28 -3.34
N ALA A 38 2.69 -9.38 -3.68
CA ALA A 38 2.91 -8.41 -4.73
C ALA A 38 4.06 -7.49 -4.31
N THR A 39 5.00 -7.33 -5.24
CA THR A 39 6.06 -6.35 -5.15
C THR A 39 5.54 -5.05 -5.76
N PHE A 40 5.89 -3.91 -5.19
CA PHE A 40 5.48 -2.62 -5.74
C PHE A 40 6.65 -1.65 -5.78
N SER A 41 6.42 -0.52 -6.44
CA SER A 41 7.40 0.53 -6.67
C SER A 41 6.82 1.87 -6.24
N CYS A 42 7.65 2.75 -5.71
CA CYS A 42 7.24 4.02 -5.14
C CYS A 42 8.34 5.07 -5.37
N GLY A 43 8.11 5.93 -6.37
CA GLY A 43 9.09 6.90 -6.83
C GLY A 43 10.47 6.29 -7.10
N PRO A 44 11.53 6.74 -6.40
CA PRO A 44 12.88 6.24 -6.60
C PRO A 44 13.14 4.85 -5.99
N ILE A 45 12.23 4.34 -5.14
CA ILE A 45 12.39 3.05 -4.48
C ILE A 45 11.56 1.99 -5.21
N GLN A 46 12.26 1.11 -5.90
CA GLN A 46 11.66 0.04 -6.71
C GLN A 46 11.72 -1.30 -5.99
N ASN A 47 10.86 -2.24 -6.42
CA ASN A 47 10.86 -3.63 -5.97
C ASN A 47 10.69 -3.80 -4.45
N ILE A 48 9.80 -3.01 -3.85
CA ILE A 48 9.46 -3.06 -2.42
C ILE A 48 8.66 -4.35 -2.13
N THR A 49 9.18 -5.17 -1.22
CA THR A 49 8.58 -6.44 -0.79
C THR A 49 8.04 -6.39 0.64
N TYR A 50 7.51 -7.51 1.12
CA TYR A 50 7.19 -7.72 2.54
C TYR A 50 8.37 -7.28 3.44
N PRO A 51 8.12 -6.61 4.59
CA PRO A 51 6.82 -6.38 5.25
C PRO A 51 6.05 -5.13 4.82
N PHE A 52 6.55 -4.37 3.85
CA PHE A 52 5.94 -3.09 3.49
C PHE A 52 4.63 -3.30 2.72
N THR A 53 3.65 -2.43 3.00
CA THR A 53 2.39 -2.33 2.28
C THR A 53 2.25 -0.96 1.62
N GLY A 54 1.39 -0.82 0.63
CA GLY A 54 1.23 0.41 -0.15
C GLY A 54 1.16 0.13 -1.65
N GLY A 55 0.85 1.19 -2.41
CA GLY A 55 0.73 1.12 -3.86
C GLY A 55 -0.25 0.03 -4.32
N ALA A 56 0.25 -0.97 -5.05
CA ALA A 56 -0.54 -2.10 -5.55
C ALA A 56 -0.88 -3.15 -4.48
N ARG A 57 -0.24 -3.11 -3.31
CA ARG A 57 -0.49 -4.03 -2.20
C ARG A 57 -1.49 -3.41 -1.22
N PRO A 58 -2.66 -4.02 -1.00
CA PRO A 58 -3.65 -3.49 -0.08
C PRO A 58 -3.11 -3.35 1.34
N SER A 59 -3.56 -2.33 2.06
CA SER A 59 -3.15 -2.06 3.45
C SER A 59 -3.54 -3.19 4.42
N TYR A 60 -4.59 -3.95 4.13
CA TYR A 60 -4.97 -5.12 4.92
C TYR A 60 -4.01 -6.31 4.76
N CYS A 61 -3.12 -6.29 3.76
CA CYS A 61 -2.18 -7.37 3.45
C CYS A 61 -0.81 -7.21 4.13
N GLY A 62 -0.74 -6.70 5.37
CA GLY A 62 0.53 -6.57 6.09
C GLY A 62 0.40 -5.87 7.42
N LEU A 63 1.53 -5.43 7.98
CA LEU A 63 1.53 -4.73 9.25
C LEU A 63 1.18 -3.24 9.05
N PRO A 64 0.29 -2.68 9.89
CA PRO A 64 -0.15 -1.29 9.75
C PRO A 64 1.00 -0.29 9.92
N ASP A 65 1.99 -0.61 10.76
CA ASP A 65 3.16 0.24 11.02
C ASP A 65 4.18 0.28 9.87
N PHE A 66 3.99 -0.55 8.83
CA PHE A 66 4.87 -0.64 7.65
C PHE A 66 4.15 -0.20 6.37
N HIS A 67 3.11 0.62 6.52
CA HIS A 67 2.38 1.19 5.39
C HIS A 67 3.14 2.38 4.79
N LEU A 68 3.53 2.24 3.52
CA LEU A 68 4.16 3.30 2.74
C LEU A 68 3.12 4.05 1.93
N THR A 69 3.08 5.36 2.10
CA THR A 69 2.28 6.26 1.26
C THR A 69 3.14 6.71 0.09
N CYS A 70 2.59 6.58 -1.12
CA CYS A 70 3.26 6.93 -2.38
C CYS A 70 2.49 8.06 -3.06
N ASP A 71 3.16 9.18 -3.26
CA ASP A 71 2.62 10.32 -4.02
C ASP A 71 3.36 10.45 -5.36
N GLY A 72 2.84 9.76 -6.38
CA GLY A 72 3.44 9.74 -7.72
C GLY A 72 4.90 9.26 -7.72
N ASP A 73 5.80 10.10 -8.23
CA ASP A 73 7.24 9.83 -8.32
C ASP A 73 8.05 10.31 -7.11
N ASN A 74 7.39 10.80 -6.05
CA ASN A 74 8.05 11.25 -4.83
C ASN A 74 8.59 10.10 -3.98
N TYR A 75 9.50 10.42 -3.05
CA TYR A 75 9.98 9.45 -2.07
C TYR A 75 8.82 8.91 -1.23
N PRO A 76 8.81 7.61 -0.88
CA PRO A 76 7.78 7.05 -0.02
C PRO A 76 7.78 7.70 1.34
N GLU A 77 6.60 7.84 1.93
CA GLU A 77 6.44 8.30 3.30
C GLU A 77 5.95 7.19 4.21
N LEU A 78 6.47 7.16 5.43
CA LEU A 78 6.09 6.24 6.48
C LEU A 78 5.63 7.04 7.69
N THR A 79 4.43 6.77 8.20
CA THR A 79 3.94 7.42 9.43
C THR A 79 4.06 6.46 10.59
N ALA A 80 4.81 6.84 11.62
CA ALA A 80 4.95 6.08 12.84
C ALA A 80 4.93 7.03 14.06
N ASN A 81 4.24 6.64 15.13
CA ASN A 81 4.15 7.44 16.37
C ASN A 81 3.73 8.90 16.13
N SER A 82 2.75 9.12 15.24
CA SER A 82 2.25 10.45 14.84
C SER A 82 3.27 11.35 14.15
N LEU A 83 4.36 10.78 13.63
CA LEU A 83 5.39 11.48 12.89
C LEU A 83 5.51 10.89 11.49
N THR A 84 5.63 11.76 10.50
CA THR A 84 5.84 11.36 9.11
C THR A 84 7.34 11.36 8.80
N TYR A 85 7.81 10.27 8.22
CA TYR A 85 9.18 10.07 7.82
C TYR A 85 9.25 9.87 6.31
N GLY A 86 10.16 10.57 5.64
CA GLY A 86 10.53 10.24 4.27
C GLY A 86 11.46 9.02 4.27
N VAL A 87 11.18 8.04 3.42
CA VAL A 87 12.02 6.85 3.26
C VAL A 87 13.05 7.14 2.18
N LEU A 88 14.33 7.21 2.55
CA LEU A 88 15.42 7.47 1.61
C LEU A 88 15.87 6.19 0.90
N THR A 89 16.00 5.10 1.65
CA THR A 89 16.46 3.81 1.13
C THR A 89 15.84 2.66 1.92
N ILE A 90 15.65 1.53 1.25
CA ILE A 90 15.24 0.26 1.85
C ILE A 90 16.29 -0.80 1.52
N ASP A 91 16.93 -1.35 2.53
CA ASP A 91 17.81 -2.52 2.41
C ASP A 91 17.04 -3.76 2.89
N GLN A 92 16.50 -4.50 1.93
CA GLN A 92 15.74 -5.73 2.19
C GLN A 92 16.62 -6.88 2.69
N THR A 93 17.91 -6.90 2.36
CA THR A 93 18.84 -7.95 2.80
C THR A 93 19.13 -7.79 4.29
N ARG A 94 19.36 -6.56 4.73
CA ARG A 94 19.62 -6.23 6.14
C ARG A 94 18.34 -5.99 6.94
N GLN A 95 17.18 -6.01 6.27
CA GLN A 95 15.89 -5.68 6.85
C GLN A 95 15.94 -4.34 7.59
N SER A 96 16.45 -3.32 6.91
CA SER A 96 16.62 -1.98 7.47
C SER A 96 16.21 -0.92 6.46
N LEU A 97 15.77 0.23 6.95
CA LEU A 97 15.43 1.37 6.13
C LEU A 97 16.05 2.64 6.68
N THR A 98 16.38 3.58 5.81
CA THR A 98 16.89 4.89 6.20
C THR A 98 15.76 5.90 6.12
N LEU A 99 15.44 6.50 7.26
CA LEU A 99 14.34 7.44 7.41
C LEU A 99 14.87 8.86 7.63
N VAL A 100 14.16 9.85 7.12
CA VAL A 100 14.36 11.27 7.45
C VAL A 100 13.06 11.86 8.01
N ARG A 101 13.17 12.60 9.10
CA ARG A 101 12.04 13.34 9.70
C ARG A 101 11.62 14.49 8.79
N LEU A 102 10.37 14.48 8.32
CA LEU A 102 9.85 15.51 7.41
C LEU A 102 9.60 16.85 8.12
N ASP A 103 9.22 16.84 9.40
CA ASP A 103 9.05 18.03 10.24
C ASP A 103 10.36 18.79 10.49
N LEU A 104 11.49 18.10 10.39
CA LEU A 104 12.83 18.70 10.49
C LEU A 104 13.41 19.11 9.12
N TYR A 105 12.76 18.72 8.02
CA TYR A 105 13.26 18.90 6.66
C TYR A 105 13.19 20.36 6.14
N GLY A 106 12.66 21.29 6.94
CA GLY A 106 12.63 22.73 6.62
C GLY A 106 13.15 23.65 7.73
N CYS A 107 13.57 23.10 8.88
CA CYS A 107 14.04 23.89 10.03
C CYS A 107 15.57 23.82 10.15
N THR A 108 16.28 24.19 9.08
CA THR A 108 17.71 24.49 9.15
C THR A 108 17.91 25.99 9.00
N THR A 109 17.53 26.75 10.03
CA THR A 109 18.21 28.01 10.31
C THR A 109 19.37 27.68 11.25
N PRO A 110 20.64 27.77 10.81
CA PRO A 110 21.74 27.73 11.75
C PRO A 110 21.55 28.89 12.73
N PRO A 111 21.76 28.73 14.05
CA PRO A 111 21.99 29.90 14.88
C PRO A 111 23.19 30.63 14.28
N ALA A 112 22.98 31.89 13.88
CA ALA A 112 24.01 32.71 13.29
C ALA A 112 25.21 32.77 14.24
N ARG A 113 26.27 32.01 13.93
CA ARG A 113 27.54 32.14 14.63
C ARG A 113 28.69 31.95 13.64
N GLY A 114 29.19 33.10 13.18
CA GLY A 114 30.58 33.32 12.77
C GLY A 114 31.12 32.46 11.63
N ASN A 115 31.13 33.04 10.43
CA ASN A 115 32.18 32.95 9.42
C ASN A 115 32.97 31.63 9.35
N SER A 116 32.46 30.63 8.62
CA SER A 116 33.33 29.63 7.99
C SER A 116 32.70 29.12 6.70
N THR A 117 33.37 29.41 5.59
CA THR A 117 33.03 28.98 4.23
C THR A 117 33.18 27.46 4.12
N THR A 118 32.06 26.75 4.25
CA THR A 118 31.95 25.36 3.80
C THR A 118 30.74 25.23 2.88
N PRO A 119 30.84 24.51 1.75
CA PRO A 119 29.72 24.32 0.85
C PRO A 119 28.59 23.56 1.58
N PRO A 120 27.31 23.81 1.25
CA PRO A 120 26.20 23.15 1.91
C PRO A 120 26.25 21.65 1.60
N SER A 121 26.80 20.89 2.55
CA SER A 121 26.64 19.45 2.59
C SER A 121 25.18 19.17 2.93
N THR A 122 24.36 18.89 1.92
CA THR A 122 22.97 18.42 2.05
C THR A 122 22.94 16.99 2.59
N ARG A 123 23.55 16.78 3.76
CA ARG A 123 23.31 15.57 4.55
C ARG A 123 22.11 15.89 5.42
N PRO A 124 20.97 15.21 5.27
CA PRO A 124 19.87 15.40 6.21
C PRO A 124 20.37 15.01 7.59
N SER A 125 20.57 16.01 8.47
CA SER A 125 21.12 15.83 9.82
C SER A 125 20.27 14.93 10.74
N SER A 126 19.09 14.49 10.27
CA SER A 126 18.16 13.60 10.97
C SER A 126 17.99 12.22 10.31
N ALA A 127 18.82 11.88 9.32
CA ALA A 127 18.76 10.56 8.71
C ALA A 127 19.12 9.47 9.73
N THR A 128 18.15 8.59 10.03
CA THR A 128 18.31 7.50 11.00
C THR A 128 18.07 6.17 10.31
N ALA A 129 19.01 5.22 10.50
CA ALA A 129 18.81 3.85 10.10
C ALA A 129 17.92 3.15 11.12
N ALA A 130 16.74 2.70 10.69
CA ALA A 130 15.82 1.90 11.50
C ALA A 130 15.89 0.44 11.04
N ARG A 131 15.88 -0.49 12.01
CA ARG A 131 15.81 -1.93 11.73
C ARG A 131 14.36 -2.38 11.81
N ILE A 132 13.94 -3.14 10.81
CA ILE A 132 12.66 -3.82 10.77
C ILE A 132 12.73 -4.95 11.82
N ARG A 133 11.91 -4.87 12.87
CA ARG A 133 11.66 -6.02 13.76
C ARG A 133 10.33 -6.63 13.33
N SER A 134 10.37 -7.90 12.95
CA SER A 134 9.17 -8.73 12.75
C SER A 134 8.61 -9.21 14.08
#